data_AF-A0A239RBI8-F1
#
_entry.id   AF-A0A239RBI8-F1
#
_cell.length_a   1.000
_cell.length_b   1.000
_cell.length_c   1.000
_cell.angle_alpha   90.00
_cell.angle_beta   90.00
_cell.angle_gamma   90.00
#
_symmetry.space_group_name_H-M   'P 1'
#
loop_
_entity.id
_entity.type
_entity.pdbx_description
1 polymer ?
#
loop_
_entity_poly.entity_id
_entity_poly.type
_entity_poly.pdbx_seq_one_letter_code
_entity_poly.pdbx_strand_id
1 'polypeptide(L)'
;MFKKLLLRNLIFMFIPILIIEASFVFICTELKILDKNQTYELTNLSDIDMFYKINKRNVSINADIDLIYSGFDYSVDNEIKGHYYYYTDGSFVYLFVINNDTSDQIKRGESLSINATLVYDEASSELIKSEYLDYINKGEASLDGYFENIIINQPEYPERRIMFIEYTGLAAVCLIIITIIYLIITVLCPQYNILFSSKGISCSRKKLIKKLDSEMKNRVVSVNGADIITDNYIIKAHISHIKVKKRPAD
;
A
#
# COMPACT_ATOMS: atom_id res chain seq x y z
N MET A 1 30.38 23.17 21.05
CA MET A 1 30.11 21.93 21.81
C MET A 1 28.62 21.56 21.86
N PHE A 2 27.70 22.51 22.06
CA PHE A 2 26.25 22.29 22.06
C PHE A 2 25.69 21.71 20.74
N LYS A 3 26.20 22.15 19.58
CA LYS A 3 25.77 21.60 18.29
C LYS A 3 26.08 20.10 18.14
N LYS A 4 27.23 19.65 18.67
CA LYS A 4 27.62 18.24 18.67
C LYS A 4 26.70 17.41 19.57
N LEU A 5 26.30 17.97 20.71
CA LEU A 5 25.33 17.36 21.61
C LEU A 5 23.95 17.19 20.94
N LEU A 6 23.46 18.23 20.26
CA LEU A 6 22.22 18.19 19.48
C LEU A 6 22.27 17.12 18.38
N LEU A 7 23.37 17.07 17.63
CA LEU A 7 23.56 16.09 16.56
C LEU A 7 23.62 14.66 17.10
N ARG A 8 24.36 14.44 18.19
CA ARG A 8 24.47 13.13 18.84
C ARG A 8 23.11 12.59 19.26
N ASN A 9 22.32 13.42 19.96
CA ASN A 9 21.00 13.03 20.45
C ASN A 9 20.02 12.82 19.28
N LEU A 10 20.12 13.63 18.22
CA LEU A 10 19.37 13.43 16.99
C LEU A 10 19.68 12.05 16.38
N ILE A 11 20.96 11.71 16.19
CA ILE A 11 21.36 10.41 15.62
C ILE A 11 20.82 9.24 16.47
N PHE A 12 20.97 9.30 17.80
CA PHE A 12 20.48 8.24 18.68
C PHE A 12 18.96 8.04 18.64
N MET A 13 18.20 9.09 18.34
CA MET A 13 16.75 9.00 18.19
C MET A 13 16.34 8.51 16.79
N PHE A 14 17.07 8.91 15.74
CA PHE A 14 16.74 8.57 14.37
C PHE A 14 17.05 7.12 14.03
N ILE A 15 18.09 6.52 14.61
CA ILE A 15 18.43 5.11 14.38
C ILE A 15 17.23 4.18 14.62
N PRO A 16 16.57 4.17 15.80
CA PRO A 16 15.43 3.28 16.02
C PRO A 16 14.22 3.63 15.12
N ILE A 17 14.01 4.91 14.79
CA ILE A 17 12.92 5.33 13.89
C ILE A 17 13.15 4.76 12.49
N LEU A 18 14.36 4.90 11.94
CA LEU A 18 14.72 4.37 10.62
C LEU A 18 14.63 2.85 10.57
N ILE A 19 14.98 2.15 11.66
CA ILE A 19 14.81 0.69 11.75
C ILE A 19 13.33 0.33 11.64
N ILE A 20 12.45 1.01 12.40
CA ILE A 20 11.00 0.76 12.35
C ILE A 20 10.43 1.06 10.96
N GLU A 21 10.80 2.19 10.36
CA GLU A 21 10.36 2.57 9.02
C GLU A 21 10.85 1.56 7.97
N ALA A 22 12.10 1.11 8.05
CA ALA A 22 12.65 0.10 7.15
C ALA A 22 11.96 -1.26 7.31
N SER A 23 11.68 -1.70 8.54
CA SER A 23 10.89 -2.90 8.79
C SER A 23 9.48 -2.79 8.21
N PHE A 24 8.86 -1.62 8.29
CA PHE A 24 7.54 -1.39 7.72
C PHE A 24 7.54 -1.49 6.20
N VAL A 25 8.53 -0.89 5.52
CA VAL A 25 8.72 -1.06 4.07
C VAL A 25 8.93 -2.52 3.71
N PHE A 26 9.78 -3.23 4.45
CA PHE A 26 10.03 -4.66 4.23
C PHE A 26 8.73 -5.48 4.31
N ILE A 27 7.90 -5.26 5.33
CA ILE A 27 6.60 -5.93 5.47
C ILE A 27 5.70 -5.64 4.27
N CYS A 28 5.60 -4.37 3.83
CA CYS A 28 4.80 -4.02 2.66
C CYS A 28 5.32 -4.70 1.38
N THR A 29 6.63 -4.80 1.20
CA THR A 29 7.25 -5.50 0.07
C THR A 29 6.91 -6.99 0.09
N GLU A 30 7.08 -7.66 1.23
CA GLU A 30 6.74 -9.07 1.39
C GLU A 30 5.25 -9.32 1.10
N LEU A 31 4.38 -8.46 1.61
CA LEU A 31 2.93 -8.56 1.33
C LEU A 31 2.62 -8.37 -0.16
N LYS A 32 3.33 -7.50 -0.88
CA LYS A 32 3.17 -7.28 -2.32
C LYS A 32 3.66 -8.47 -3.16
N ILE A 33 4.60 -9.26 -2.65
CA ILE A 33 5.15 -10.44 -3.37
C ILE A 33 4.18 -11.62 -3.35
N LEU A 34 3.31 -11.72 -2.35
CA LEU A 34 2.36 -12.84 -2.24
C LEU A 34 1.38 -12.86 -3.42
N ASP A 35 1.20 -14.03 -4.06
CA ASP A 35 0.35 -14.18 -5.27
C ASP A 35 -1.08 -13.67 -5.08
N LYS A 36 -1.63 -13.84 -3.87
CA LYS A 36 -2.97 -13.34 -3.50
C LYS A 36 -3.10 -11.81 -3.59
N ASN A 37 -2.00 -11.08 -3.59
CA ASN A 37 -1.95 -9.61 -3.63
C ASN A 37 -1.34 -9.08 -4.93
N GLN A 38 -1.02 -9.97 -5.87
CA GLN A 38 -0.58 -9.61 -7.20
C GLN A 38 -1.74 -9.75 -8.17
N THR A 39 -1.64 -9.05 -9.29
CA THR A 39 -2.54 -9.20 -10.44
C THR A 39 -1.67 -9.56 -11.62
N TYR A 40 -2.04 -10.64 -12.32
CA TYR A 40 -1.29 -11.14 -13.46
C TYR A 40 -2.03 -10.85 -14.75
N GLU A 41 -1.32 -10.41 -15.78
CA GLU A 41 -1.94 -10.26 -17.10
C GLU A 41 -2.20 -11.64 -17.71
N LEU A 42 -3.46 -11.91 -18.05
CA LEU A 42 -3.88 -13.11 -18.75
C LEU A 42 -4.16 -12.71 -20.20
N THR A 43 -3.18 -12.96 -21.08
CA THR A 43 -3.27 -12.59 -22.50
C THR A 43 -4.07 -13.59 -23.32
N ASN A 44 -4.07 -14.86 -22.92
CA ASN A 44 -4.80 -15.93 -23.60
C ASN A 44 -5.65 -16.71 -22.60
N LEU A 45 -6.94 -16.89 -22.92
CA LEU A 45 -7.87 -17.64 -22.08
C LEU A 45 -7.53 -19.14 -22.01
N SER A 46 -6.81 -19.68 -22.98
CA SER A 46 -6.33 -21.07 -22.93
C SER A 46 -5.41 -21.35 -21.72
N ASP A 47 -4.81 -20.31 -21.14
CA ASP A 47 -3.86 -20.44 -20.04
C ASP A 47 -4.55 -20.41 -18.66
N ILE A 48 -5.88 -20.29 -18.60
CA ILE A 48 -6.65 -20.19 -17.34
C ILE A 48 -6.39 -21.37 -16.40
N ASP A 49 -6.43 -22.59 -16.92
CA ASP A 49 -6.18 -23.80 -16.13
C ASP A 49 -4.75 -23.80 -15.56
N MET A 50 -3.77 -23.37 -16.35
CA MET A 50 -2.39 -23.23 -15.89
C MET A 50 -2.30 -22.20 -14.76
N PHE A 51 -2.87 -21.00 -14.93
CA PHE A 51 -2.85 -19.93 -13.93
C PHE A 51 -3.51 -20.37 -12.62
N TYR A 52 -4.64 -21.07 -12.73
CA TYR A 52 -5.33 -21.62 -11.57
C TYR A 52 -4.48 -22.66 -10.83
N LYS A 53 -3.85 -23.60 -11.56
CA LYS A 53 -2.98 -24.65 -10.99
C LYS A 53 -1.75 -24.10 -10.28
N ILE A 54 -1.16 -23.02 -10.78
CA ILE A 54 -0.01 -22.35 -10.12
C ILE A 54 -0.44 -21.30 -9.10
N ASN A 55 -1.72 -21.28 -8.71
CA ASN A 55 -2.31 -20.39 -7.70
C ASN A 55 -2.21 -18.87 -8.03
N LYS A 56 -2.06 -18.53 -9.31
CA LYS A 56 -2.14 -17.14 -9.82
C LYS A 56 -3.59 -16.78 -10.12
N ARG A 57 -4.35 -16.58 -9.04
CA ARG A 57 -5.80 -16.45 -9.13
C ARG A 57 -6.29 -15.08 -9.59
N ASN A 58 -5.59 -14.01 -9.26
CA ASN A 58 -6.03 -12.66 -9.63
C ASN A 58 -5.44 -12.31 -11.01
N VAL A 59 -6.31 -12.08 -11.98
CA VAL A 59 -5.92 -11.83 -13.36
C VAL A 59 -6.49 -10.52 -13.89
N SER A 60 -5.80 -9.95 -14.87
CA SER A 60 -6.25 -8.82 -15.67
C SER A 60 -6.38 -9.26 -17.11
N ILE A 61 -7.54 -9.05 -17.71
CA ILE A 61 -7.90 -9.51 -19.05
C ILE A 61 -8.30 -8.28 -19.87
N ASN A 62 -7.73 -8.11 -21.06
CA ASN A 62 -8.17 -7.05 -21.97
C ASN A 62 -9.45 -7.49 -22.68
N ALA A 63 -10.52 -6.70 -22.54
CA ALA A 63 -11.84 -7.01 -23.07
C ALA A 63 -12.02 -6.65 -24.55
N ASP A 64 -11.02 -6.97 -25.40
CA ASP A 64 -11.26 -7.08 -26.85
C ASP A 64 -12.05 -8.36 -27.18
N ILE A 65 -12.83 -8.87 -26.21
CA ILE A 65 -13.53 -10.14 -26.20
C ILE A 65 -15.02 -9.79 -26.18
N ASP A 66 -15.75 -10.19 -27.23
CA ASP A 66 -17.19 -9.99 -27.32
C ASP A 66 -17.91 -10.92 -26.33
N LEU A 67 -18.10 -10.42 -25.10
CA LEU A 67 -18.80 -11.13 -24.03
C LEU A 67 -20.31 -11.10 -24.27
N ILE A 68 -20.93 -12.28 -24.33
CA ILE A 68 -22.37 -12.43 -24.52
C ILE A 68 -23.04 -12.70 -23.18
N TYR A 69 -24.11 -11.97 -22.88
CA TYR A 69 -24.85 -12.18 -21.63
C TYR A 69 -25.53 -13.54 -21.62
N SER A 70 -25.38 -14.26 -20.51
CA SER A 70 -25.83 -15.65 -20.41
C SER A 70 -27.30 -15.83 -20.01
N GLY A 71 -27.94 -14.77 -19.52
CA GLY A 71 -29.28 -14.85 -18.94
C GLY A 71 -29.30 -15.09 -17.42
N PHE A 72 -28.15 -15.39 -16.81
CA PHE A 72 -28.05 -15.68 -15.37
C PHE A 72 -27.49 -14.53 -14.55
N ASP A 73 -28.06 -14.35 -13.36
CA ASP A 73 -27.58 -13.41 -12.36
C ASP A 73 -26.69 -14.13 -11.33
N TYR A 74 -25.58 -13.50 -10.98
CA TYR A 74 -24.74 -13.94 -9.87
C TYR A 74 -25.21 -13.24 -8.59
N SER A 75 -25.77 -14.02 -7.67
CA SER A 75 -26.28 -13.51 -6.40
C SER A 75 -25.57 -14.15 -5.21
N VAL A 76 -25.25 -13.32 -4.22
CA VAL A 76 -24.67 -13.73 -2.94
C VAL A 76 -25.57 -13.16 -1.85
N ASP A 77 -26.03 -14.00 -0.92
CA ASP A 77 -26.94 -13.61 0.17
C ASP A 77 -28.22 -12.87 -0.31
N ASN A 78 -28.83 -13.35 -1.41
CA ASN A 78 -29.99 -12.74 -2.09
C ASN A 78 -29.75 -11.33 -2.69
N GLU A 79 -28.51 -10.85 -2.74
CA GLU A 79 -28.15 -9.63 -3.46
C GLU A 79 -27.47 -9.98 -4.79
N ILE A 80 -27.95 -9.41 -5.90
CA ILE A 80 -27.30 -9.54 -7.21
C ILE A 80 -25.98 -8.77 -7.16
N LYS A 81 -24.85 -9.49 -7.21
CA LYS A 81 -23.49 -8.94 -7.21
C LYS A 81 -22.95 -8.77 -8.63
N GLY A 82 -23.50 -9.50 -9.60
CA GLY A 82 -23.14 -9.38 -10.99
C GLY A 82 -23.99 -10.27 -11.89
N HIS A 83 -23.52 -10.43 -13.12
CA HIS A 83 -24.21 -11.15 -14.19
C HIS A 83 -23.23 -12.11 -14.86
N TYR A 84 -23.70 -13.29 -15.25
CA TYR A 84 -22.90 -14.24 -15.98
C TYR A 84 -22.85 -13.89 -17.46
N TYR A 85 -21.65 -13.88 -18.01
CA TYR A 85 -21.35 -13.72 -19.42
C TYR A 85 -20.53 -14.93 -19.89
N TYR A 86 -20.58 -15.19 -21.20
CA TYR A 86 -19.76 -16.22 -21.81
C TYR A 86 -19.02 -15.70 -23.04
N TYR A 87 -17.90 -16.34 -23.32
CA TYR A 87 -17.15 -16.18 -24.55
C TYR A 87 -16.78 -17.55 -25.11
N THR A 88 -16.89 -17.70 -26.42
CA THR A 88 -16.57 -18.94 -27.14
C THR A 88 -15.32 -18.75 -27.98
N ASP A 89 -14.32 -19.59 -27.75
CA ASP A 89 -13.12 -19.68 -28.59
C ASP A 89 -12.95 -21.12 -29.09
N GLY A 90 -13.23 -21.35 -30.37
CA GLY A 90 -13.24 -22.68 -30.97
C GLY A 90 -14.19 -23.64 -30.24
N SER A 91 -13.62 -24.65 -29.60
CA SER A 91 -14.35 -25.67 -28.82
C SER A 91 -14.39 -25.40 -27.32
N PHE A 92 -14.04 -24.21 -26.85
CA PHE A 92 -14.08 -23.87 -25.43
C PHE A 92 -15.07 -22.76 -25.14
N VAL A 93 -15.82 -22.92 -24.05
CA VAL A 93 -16.73 -21.91 -23.51
C VAL A 93 -16.19 -21.43 -22.17
N TYR A 94 -15.83 -20.15 -22.10
CA TYR A 94 -15.31 -19.51 -20.90
C TYR A 94 -16.43 -18.70 -20.24
N LEU A 95 -16.56 -18.83 -18.92
CA LEU A 95 -17.56 -18.13 -18.13
C LEU A 95 -16.94 -16.97 -17.37
N PHE A 96 -17.66 -15.86 -17.36
CA PHE A 96 -17.30 -14.62 -16.69
C PHE A 96 -18.43 -14.19 -15.78
N VAL A 97 -18.11 -13.72 -14.58
CA VAL A 97 -19.05 -13.00 -13.71
C VAL A 97 -18.62 -11.55 -13.70
N ILE A 98 -19.48 -10.67 -14.20
CA ILE A 98 -19.20 -9.25 -14.41
C ILE A 98 -20.09 -8.41 -13.50
N ASN A 99 -19.50 -7.40 -12.86
CA ASN A 99 -20.23 -6.44 -12.03
C ASN A 99 -21.16 -5.58 -12.88
N ASN A 100 -22.24 -5.06 -12.29
CA ASN A 100 -23.24 -4.25 -13.01
C ASN A 100 -22.62 -3.05 -13.76
N ASP A 101 -21.71 -2.33 -13.10
CA ASP A 101 -21.03 -1.15 -13.69
C ASP A 101 -20.25 -1.51 -14.96
N THR A 102 -19.51 -2.63 -14.93
CA THR A 102 -18.71 -3.11 -16.07
C THR A 102 -19.61 -3.71 -17.15
N SER A 103 -20.70 -4.38 -16.78
CA SER A 103 -21.73 -4.86 -17.71
C SER A 103 -22.30 -3.71 -18.54
N ASP A 104 -22.60 -2.57 -17.91
CA ASP A 104 -23.16 -1.41 -18.60
C ASP A 104 -22.15 -0.71 -19.51
N GLN A 105 -20.85 -0.86 -19.25
CA GLN A 105 -19.80 -0.37 -20.15
C GLN A 105 -19.60 -1.30 -21.35
N ILE A 106 -19.64 -2.62 -21.14
CA ILE A 106 -19.60 -3.62 -22.22
C ILE A 106 -20.76 -3.41 -23.19
N LYS A 107 -21.98 -3.17 -22.68
CA LYS A 107 -23.16 -2.85 -23.50
C LYS A 107 -23.00 -1.59 -24.36
N ARG A 108 -22.12 -0.66 -23.94
CA ARG A 108 -21.81 0.57 -24.69
C ARG A 108 -20.67 0.40 -25.70
N GLY A 109 -20.05 -0.77 -25.78
CA GLY A 109 -18.94 -1.05 -26.69
C GLY A 109 -17.62 -0.39 -26.28
N GLU A 110 -17.43 -0.09 -25.00
CA GLU A 110 -16.18 0.45 -24.47
C GLU A 110 -15.18 -0.69 -24.22
N SER A 111 -13.97 -0.61 -24.80
CA SER A 111 -12.91 -1.59 -24.51
C SER A 111 -12.31 -1.33 -23.13
N LEU A 112 -12.25 -2.36 -22.29
CA LEU A 112 -11.88 -2.25 -20.88
C LEU A 112 -10.98 -3.39 -20.44
N SER A 113 -10.07 -3.10 -19.51
CA SER A 113 -9.35 -4.15 -18.80
C SER A 113 -10.20 -4.65 -17.63
N ILE A 114 -10.54 -5.94 -17.63
CA ILE A 114 -11.32 -6.61 -16.60
C ILE A 114 -10.36 -7.27 -15.62
N ASN A 115 -10.34 -6.77 -14.38
CA ASN A 115 -9.63 -7.43 -13.28
C ASN A 115 -10.57 -8.40 -12.57
N ALA A 116 -10.19 -9.66 -12.47
CA ALA A 116 -11.02 -10.73 -11.94
C ALA A 116 -10.21 -11.75 -11.13
N THR A 117 -10.90 -12.57 -10.36
CA THR A 117 -10.33 -13.72 -9.67
C THR A 117 -10.82 -15.01 -10.32
N LEU A 118 -9.91 -15.93 -10.59
CA LEU A 118 -10.19 -17.27 -11.08
C LEU A 118 -10.74 -18.14 -9.94
N VAL A 119 -11.96 -18.64 -10.12
CA VAL A 119 -12.70 -19.43 -9.13
C VAL A 119 -13.11 -20.75 -9.77
N TYR A 120 -12.86 -21.86 -9.11
CA TYR A 120 -13.40 -23.14 -9.56
C TYR A 120 -14.81 -23.31 -9.01
N ASP A 121 -15.79 -23.39 -9.89
CA ASP A 121 -17.20 -23.56 -9.54
C ASP A 121 -17.89 -24.47 -10.56
N GLU A 122 -17.81 -25.77 -10.30
CA GLU A 122 -18.41 -26.81 -11.11
C GLU A 122 -19.94 -26.73 -11.12
N ALA A 123 -20.58 -26.39 -9.99
CA ALA A 123 -22.03 -26.38 -9.88
C ALA A 123 -22.67 -25.31 -10.76
N SER A 124 -22.14 -24.08 -10.73
CA SER A 124 -22.63 -23.00 -11.59
C SER A 124 -22.31 -23.27 -13.06
N SER A 125 -21.11 -23.77 -13.36
CA SER A 125 -20.74 -24.13 -14.74
C SER A 125 -21.63 -25.24 -15.30
N GLU A 126 -21.96 -26.26 -14.52
CA GLU A 126 -22.87 -27.34 -14.91
C GLU A 126 -24.31 -26.86 -15.09
N LEU A 127 -24.81 -26.00 -14.20
CA LEU A 127 -26.16 -25.44 -14.31
C LEU A 127 -26.30 -24.62 -15.59
N ILE A 128 -25.39 -23.67 -15.81
CA ILE A 128 -25.39 -22.81 -17.01
C ILE A 128 -25.27 -23.70 -18.26
N LYS A 129 -24.36 -24.69 -18.25
CA LYS A 129 -24.25 -25.65 -19.35
C LYS A 129 -25.55 -26.40 -19.61
N SER A 130 -26.22 -26.88 -18.57
CA SER A 130 -27.48 -27.65 -18.71
C SER A 130 -28.60 -26.81 -19.31
N GLU A 131 -28.77 -25.57 -18.86
CA GLU A 131 -29.80 -24.67 -19.38
C GLU A 131 -29.48 -24.20 -20.81
N TYR A 132 -28.20 -23.99 -21.14
CA TYR A 132 -27.76 -23.71 -22.49
C TYR A 132 -28.02 -24.88 -23.45
N LEU A 133 -27.73 -26.11 -23.03
CA LEU A 133 -28.03 -27.32 -23.81
C LEU A 133 -29.52 -27.51 -24.01
N ASP A 134 -30.35 -27.18 -23.02
CA ASP A 134 -31.81 -27.20 -23.14
C ASP A 134 -32.35 -26.13 -24.10
N TYR A 135 -31.68 -24.97 -24.20
CA TYR A 135 -31.98 -23.92 -25.17
C TYR A 135 -31.57 -24.34 -26.59
N ILE A 136 -30.42 -25.00 -26.73
CA ILE A 136 -29.88 -25.50 -28.00
C ILE A 136 -30.68 -26.70 -28.54
N ASN A 137 -31.10 -27.63 -27.67
CA ASN A 137 -31.96 -28.77 -28.04
C ASN A 137 -33.34 -28.32 -28.56
N LYS A 138 -33.72 -27.06 -28.33
CA LYS A 138 -34.93 -26.43 -28.86
C LYS A 138 -34.73 -25.73 -30.22
N GLY A 139 -33.52 -25.76 -30.78
CA GLY A 139 -33.34 -25.87 -32.23
C GLY A 139 -32.68 -24.73 -32.98
N GLU A 140 -31.43 -24.34 -32.67
CA GLU A 140 -30.53 -23.67 -33.65
C GLU A 140 -29.13 -23.44 -33.06
N ALA A 141 -28.24 -24.46 -33.13
CA ALA A 141 -26.76 -24.39 -33.17
C ALA A 141 -26.10 -25.59 -32.45
N SER A 142 -25.13 -26.24 -33.08
CA SER A 142 -24.30 -27.28 -32.45
C SER A 142 -23.13 -26.63 -31.70
N LEU A 143 -23.09 -26.74 -30.37
CA LEU A 143 -21.90 -26.45 -29.57
C LEU A 143 -21.23 -27.77 -29.16
N ASP A 144 -20.21 -28.17 -29.92
CA ASP A 144 -19.19 -29.14 -29.47
C ASP A 144 -18.14 -28.41 -28.61
N GLY A 145 -18.60 -27.81 -27.50
CA GLY A 145 -17.81 -26.96 -26.64
C GLY A 145 -17.60 -27.56 -25.24
N TYR A 146 -16.34 -27.65 -24.78
CA TYR A 146 -16.02 -27.93 -23.39
C TYR A 146 -16.21 -26.65 -22.57
N PHE A 147 -17.16 -26.70 -21.62
CA PHE A 147 -17.31 -25.64 -20.62
C PHE A 147 -16.19 -25.77 -19.61
N GLU A 148 -15.43 -24.70 -19.42
CA GLU A 148 -14.44 -24.64 -18.36
C GLU A 148 -15.14 -24.49 -17.00
N ASN A 149 -14.70 -25.30 -16.02
CA ASN A 149 -15.19 -25.23 -14.64
C ASN A 149 -14.56 -24.04 -13.87
N ILE A 150 -13.61 -23.34 -14.49
CA ILE A 150 -12.96 -22.17 -13.93
C ILE A 150 -13.67 -20.92 -14.43
N ILE A 151 -14.29 -20.20 -13.51
CA ILE A 151 -15.02 -18.97 -13.76
C ILE A 151 -14.12 -17.77 -13.48
N ILE A 152 -14.19 -16.79 -14.38
CA ILE A 152 -13.50 -15.50 -14.26
C ILE A 152 -14.43 -14.55 -13.49
N ASN A 153 -14.22 -14.41 -12.19
CA ASN A 153 -15.13 -13.71 -11.29
C ASN A 153 -14.60 -12.30 -10.93
N GLN A 154 -15.19 -11.28 -11.53
CA GLN A 154 -14.88 -9.87 -11.23
C GLN A 154 -15.32 -9.45 -9.80
N PRO A 155 -16.53 -9.76 -9.31
CA PRO A 155 -16.93 -9.38 -7.95
C PRO A 155 -16.00 -9.88 -6.83
N GLU A 156 -15.39 -11.06 -7.02
CA GLU A 156 -14.44 -11.62 -6.04
C GLU A 156 -13.03 -11.00 -6.08
N TYR A 157 -12.74 -10.16 -7.07
CA TYR A 157 -11.43 -9.53 -7.21
C TYR A 157 -11.11 -8.62 -6.02
N PRO A 158 -9.99 -8.85 -5.29
CA PRO A 158 -9.67 -8.15 -4.06
C PRO A 158 -9.05 -6.77 -4.31
N GLU A 159 -9.70 -5.93 -5.11
CA GLU A 159 -9.21 -4.64 -5.60
C GLU A 159 -8.74 -3.73 -4.45
N ARG A 160 -9.59 -3.56 -3.44
CA ARG A 160 -9.30 -2.71 -2.27
C ARG A 160 -8.08 -3.17 -1.51
N ARG A 161 -7.87 -4.50 -1.40
CA ARG A 161 -6.72 -5.07 -0.68
C ARG A 161 -5.43 -4.79 -1.43
N ILE A 162 -5.42 -5.02 -2.74
CA ILE A 162 -4.26 -4.81 -3.60
C ILE A 162 -3.87 -3.33 -3.60
N MET A 163 -4.85 -2.44 -3.83
CA MET A 163 -4.64 -0.98 -3.76
C MET A 163 -4.11 -0.54 -2.39
N PHE A 164 -4.67 -1.05 -1.30
CA PHE A 164 -4.25 -0.68 0.05
C PHE A 164 -2.78 -1.02 0.31
N ILE A 165 -2.32 -2.20 -0.12
CA ILE A 165 -0.93 -2.62 0.02
C ILE A 165 -0.01 -1.70 -0.78
N GLU A 166 -0.39 -1.36 -2.01
CA GLU A 166 0.41 -0.50 -2.88
C GLU A 166 0.53 0.93 -2.34
N TYR A 167 -0.59 1.55 -1.97
CA TYR A 167 -0.58 2.91 -1.40
C TYR A 167 0.13 2.96 -0.04
N THR A 168 -0.05 1.94 0.81
CA THR A 168 0.65 1.88 2.10
C THR A 168 2.15 1.73 1.90
N GLY A 169 2.59 0.91 0.94
CA GLY A 169 4.00 0.79 0.57
C GLY A 169 4.60 2.10 0.07
N LEU A 170 3.88 2.82 -0.79
CA LEU A 170 4.30 4.13 -1.29
C LEU A 170 4.39 5.16 -0.15
N ALA A 171 3.38 5.21 0.73
CA ALA A 171 3.38 6.09 1.90
C ALA A 171 4.56 5.81 2.85
N ALA A 172 4.90 4.53 3.07
CA ALA A 172 6.04 4.12 3.88
C ALA A 172 7.37 4.65 3.32
N VAL A 173 7.57 4.54 2.00
CA VAL A 173 8.76 5.09 1.32
C VAL A 173 8.79 6.62 1.43
N CYS A 174 7.66 7.29 1.23
CA CYS A 174 7.57 8.73 1.40
C CYS A 174 7.93 9.19 2.83
N LEU A 175 7.52 8.45 3.86
CA LEU A 175 7.86 8.74 5.25
C LEU A 175 9.38 8.69 5.47
N ILE A 176 10.07 7.66 4.96
CA ILE A 176 11.54 7.56 5.03
C ILE A 176 12.19 8.77 4.37
N ILE A 177 11.73 9.16 3.17
CA ILE A 177 12.27 10.32 2.44
C ILE A 177 12.10 11.59 3.28
N ILE A 178 10.92 11.82 3.86
CA ILE A 178 10.65 12.97 4.73
C ILE A 178 11.57 12.94 5.97
N THR A 179 11.73 11.78 6.61
CA THR A 179 12.62 11.57 7.76
C THR A 179 14.07 11.89 7.41
N ILE A 180 14.57 11.45 6.25
CA ILE A 180 15.91 11.76 5.75
C ILE A 180 16.08 13.25 5.44
N ILE A 181 15.10 13.86 4.75
CA ILE A 181 15.12 15.31 4.45
C ILE A 181 15.17 16.11 5.74
N TYR A 182 14.37 15.75 6.74
CA TYR A 182 14.39 16.39 8.04
C TYR A 182 15.76 16.24 8.73
N LEU A 183 16.38 15.06 8.67
CA LEU A 183 17.73 14.85 9.18
C LEU A 183 18.74 15.77 8.49
N ILE A 184 18.74 15.86 7.17
CA ILE A 184 19.61 16.76 6.41
C ILE A 184 19.40 18.23 6.82
N ILE A 185 18.14 18.68 6.88
CA ILE A 185 17.79 20.05 7.28
C ILE A 185 18.27 20.33 8.71
N THR A 186 18.10 19.41 9.65
CA THR A 186 18.50 19.62 11.05
C THR A 186 20.01 19.56 11.26
N VAL A 187 20.75 18.80 10.45
CA VAL A 187 22.22 18.82 10.44
C VAL A 187 22.74 20.16 9.92
N LEU A 188 22.21 20.66 8.80
CA LEU A 188 22.63 21.93 8.19
C LEU A 188 22.15 23.15 9.01
N CYS A 189 20.93 23.07 9.52
CA CYS A 189 20.25 24.12 10.28
C CYS A 189 19.75 23.59 11.63
N PRO A 190 20.63 23.51 12.66
CA PRO A 190 20.28 23.01 14.00
C PRO A 190 19.14 23.76 14.71
N GLN A 191 18.75 24.93 14.20
CA GLN A 191 17.67 25.76 14.71
C GLN A 191 16.27 25.13 14.55
N TYR A 192 16.11 24.20 13.60
CA TYR A 192 14.86 23.48 13.35
C TYR A 192 14.75 22.15 14.12
N ASN A 193 15.76 21.81 14.93
CA ASN A 193 15.73 20.61 15.74
C ASN A 193 14.61 20.70 16.79
N ILE A 194 13.64 19.78 16.72
CA ILE A 194 12.45 19.74 17.59
C ILE A 194 12.82 19.36 19.03
N LEU A 195 13.93 18.64 19.22
CA LEU A 195 14.41 18.20 20.54
C LEU A 195 14.91 19.35 21.40
N PHE A 196 15.15 20.52 20.80
CA PHE A 196 15.61 21.72 21.49
C PHE A 196 14.45 22.59 21.95
N SER A 197 14.27 22.68 23.28
CA SER A 197 13.29 23.59 23.90
C SER A 197 13.99 24.67 24.73
N SER A 198 13.70 25.93 24.40
CA SER A 198 14.16 27.11 25.12
C SER A 198 12.96 27.85 25.75
N LYS A 199 12.50 27.37 26.91
CA LYS A 199 11.43 28.07 27.64
C LYS A 199 12.02 29.31 28.34
N GLY A 200 11.39 30.47 28.14
CA GLY A 200 11.72 31.72 28.85
C GLY A 200 12.96 32.48 28.35
N ILE A 201 13.44 32.20 27.13
CA ILE A 201 14.61 32.88 26.55
C ILE A 201 14.18 33.61 25.28
N SER A 202 14.12 34.95 25.32
CA SER A 202 13.58 35.83 24.26
C SER A 202 14.49 36.00 23.02
N CYS A 203 15.49 35.15 22.81
CA CYS A 203 16.42 35.27 21.67
C CYS A 203 16.04 34.32 20.53
N SER A 204 16.35 34.72 19.28
CA SER A 204 16.20 33.84 18.13
C SER A 204 17.01 32.53 18.32
N ARG A 205 16.40 31.38 18.01
CA ARG A 205 16.99 30.04 18.26
C ARG A 205 18.40 29.91 17.70
N LYS A 206 18.66 30.44 16.50
CA LYS A 206 19.99 30.46 15.87
C LYS A 206 21.04 31.20 16.72
N LYS A 207 20.70 32.37 17.27
CA LYS A 207 21.60 33.15 18.14
C LYS A 207 21.79 32.44 19.48
N LEU A 208 20.74 31.85 20.03
CA LEU A 208 20.81 31.08 21.28
C LEU A 208 21.75 29.88 21.15
N ILE A 209 21.64 29.10 20.07
CA ILE A 209 22.55 27.96 19.80
C ILE A 209 24.00 28.43 19.71
N LYS A 210 24.29 29.55 19.04
CA LYS A 210 25.66 30.12 18.99
C LYS A 210 26.18 30.52 20.38
N LYS A 211 25.34 31.14 21.21
CA LYS A 211 25.70 31.52 22.59
C LYS A 211 25.98 30.30 23.46
N LEU A 212 25.09 29.29 23.43
CA LEU A 212 25.27 28.03 24.15
C LEU A 212 26.51 27.27 23.68
N ASP A 213 26.81 27.29 22.38
CA ASP A 213 28.00 26.63 21.85
C ASP A 213 29.30 27.26 22.36
N SER A 214 29.32 28.59 22.51
CA SER A 214 30.44 29.36 23.08
C SER A 214 30.57 29.15 24.58
N GLU A 215 29.46 29.22 25.33
CA GLU A 215 29.47 29.01 26.78
C GLU A 215 29.88 27.59 27.16
N MET A 216 29.36 26.58 26.46
CA MET A 216 29.79 25.20 26.70
C MET A 216 31.27 24.96 26.35
N LYS A 217 31.88 25.80 25.50
CA LYS A 217 33.30 25.65 25.16
C LYS A 217 34.21 26.29 26.22
N ASN A 218 33.82 27.44 26.76
CA ASN A 218 34.73 28.30 27.51
C ASN A 218 34.31 28.58 28.96
N ARG A 219 33.07 28.26 29.35
CA ARG A 219 32.41 28.73 30.59
C ARG A 219 31.54 27.66 31.23
N VAL A 220 32.07 26.44 31.32
CA VAL A 220 31.41 25.32 32.00
C VAL A 220 31.80 25.34 33.47
N VAL A 221 30.81 25.44 34.35
CA VAL A 221 30.99 25.48 35.81
C VAL A 221 30.98 24.06 36.38
N SER A 222 30.03 23.24 35.94
CA SER A 222 29.93 21.84 36.37
C SER A 222 29.19 20.97 35.36
N VAL A 223 29.53 19.67 35.39
CA VAL A 223 28.90 18.64 34.58
C VAL A 223 28.53 17.47 35.49
N ASN A 224 27.23 17.28 35.73
CA ASN A 224 26.70 16.19 36.54
C ASN A 224 25.76 15.33 35.68
N GLY A 225 26.32 14.26 35.10
CA GLY A 225 25.56 13.36 34.22
C GLY A 225 24.94 14.08 33.02
N ALA A 226 23.61 14.15 32.99
CA ALA A 226 22.86 14.83 31.92
C ALA A 226 22.70 16.34 32.12
N ASP A 227 23.04 16.88 33.30
CA ASP A 227 22.91 18.29 33.62
C ASP A 227 24.26 19.01 33.43
N ILE A 228 24.28 20.01 32.55
CA ILE A 228 25.44 20.86 32.26
C ILE A 228 25.11 22.28 32.72
N ILE A 229 25.93 22.81 33.63
CA ILE A 229 25.77 24.15 34.18
C ILE A 229 26.88 25.04 33.61
N THR A 230 26.47 26.11 32.94
CA THR A 230 27.35 27.20 32.49
C THR A 230 27.10 28.45 33.33
N ASP A 231 27.93 29.48 33.14
CA ASP A 231 27.77 30.76 33.85
C ASP A 231 26.35 31.32 33.74
N ASN A 232 25.73 31.25 32.57
CA ASN A 232 24.42 31.87 32.33
C ASN A 232 23.28 30.89 32.07
N TYR A 233 23.55 29.60 31.83
CA TYR A 233 22.52 28.62 31.46
C TYR A 233 22.64 27.30 32.22
N ILE A 234 21.48 26.69 32.43
CA ILE A 234 21.34 25.30 32.87
C ILE A 234 20.81 24.51 31.69
N ILE A 235 21.58 23.52 31.23
CA ILE A 235 21.28 22.67 30.08
C ILE A 235 21.02 21.25 30.59
N LYS A 236 19.78 20.78 30.46
CA LYS A 236 19.41 19.39 30.75
C LYS A 236 19.40 18.61 29.44
N ALA A 237 20.35 17.70 29.28
CA ALA A 237 20.68 17.03 28.03
C ALA A 237 20.25 15.55 28.04
N HIS A 238 18.94 15.28 28.06
CA HIS A 238 18.43 13.93 27.87
C HIS A 238 18.46 13.54 26.39
N ILE A 239 18.56 12.24 26.09
CA ILE A 239 18.64 11.74 24.71
C ILE A 239 17.44 12.18 23.88
N SER A 240 16.23 12.09 24.43
CA SER A 240 14.98 12.45 23.74
C SER A 240 14.63 13.94 23.80
N HIS A 241 15.25 14.73 24.68
CA HIS A 241 14.93 16.15 24.83
C HIS A 241 16.04 16.94 25.50
N ILE A 242 16.32 18.13 24.94
CA ILE A 242 17.28 19.08 25.50
C ILE A 242 16.50 20.32 25.96
N LYS A 243 16.52 20.58 27.28
CA LYS A 243 15.91 21.76 27.88
C LYS A 243 16.97 22.74 28.32
N VAL A 244 16.82 23.99 27.89
CA VAL A 244 17.71 25.08 28.30
C VAL A 244 16.91 26.11 29.08
N LYS A 245 17.41 26.47 30.27
CA LYS A 245 16.90 27.55 31.11
C LYS A 245 18.04 28.52 31.42
N LYS A 246 17.70 29.80 31.62
CA LYS A 246 18.66 30.78 32.16
C LYS A 246 18.93 30.45 33.63
N ARG A 247 20.20 30.51 34.05
CA ARG A 247 20.57 30.37 35.46
C ARG A 247 20.02 31.60 36.23
N PRO A 248 19.34 31.42 37.37
CA PRO A 248 18.99 32.56 38.22
C PRO A 248 20.27 33.29 38.65
N ALA A 249 20.23 34.63 38.68
CA ALA A 249 21.34 35.40 39.24
C ALA A 249 21.38 35.12 40.74
N ASP A 250 22.55 34.72 41.24
CA ASP A 250 22.84 34.66 42.67
C ASP A 250 22.94 36.07 43.26
#